data_AF-A0A1Q4BG05-F1
#
_entry.id   AF-A0A1Q4BG05-F1
#
_cell.length_a   1.000
_cell.length_b   1.000
_cell.length_c   1.000
_cell.angle_alpha   90.00
_cell.angle_beta   90.00
_cell.angle_gamma   90.00
#
_symmetry.space_group_name_H-M   'P 1'
#
loop_
_entity.id
_entity.type
_entity.pdbx_description
1 polymer ?
#
loop_
_entity_poly.entity_id
_entity_poly.type
_entity_poly.pdbx_seq_one_letter_code
_entity_poly.pdbx_strand_id
1 'polypeptide(L)'
;MGIMIQAALFLVLATMPALADAPRPAPMPNPTLLPIETWGARNPSCLEWTDACHICARGPSGKPQCSIVGIACVQKAATCTKQAPAKP
;
A
#
# COMPACT_ATOMS: atom_id res chain seq x y z
N MET A 1 -47.25 -29.60 30.39
CA MET A 1 -47.24 -28.29 29.70
C MET A 1 -45.96 -27.49 29.95
N GLY A 2 -45.41 -27.43 31.17
CA GLY A 2 -44.24 -26.59 31.49
C GLY A 2 -42.92 -26.97 30.81
N ILE A 3 -42.64 -28.28 30.67
CA ILE A 3 -41.38 -28.77 30.07
C ILE A 3 -41.30 -28.44 28.56
N MET A 4 -42.44 -28.47 27.86
CA MET A 4 -42.52 -28.14 26.43
C MET A 4 -42.24 -26.65 26.17
N ILE A 5 -42.67 -25.77 27.07
CA ILE A 5 -42.44 -24.32 26.99
C ILE A 5 -40.97 -23.99 27.25
N GLN A 6 -40.34 -24.67 28.22
CA GLN A 6 -38.90 -24.49 28.49
C GLN A 6 -38.04 -24.96 27.32
N ALA A 7 -38.35 -26.12 26.73
CA ALA A 7 -37.64 -26.63 25.57
C ALA A 7 -37.75 -25.69 24.36
N ALA A 8 -38.92 -25.10 24.13
CA ALA A 8 -39.13 -24.11 23.07
C ALA A 8 -38.31 -22.83 23.29
N LEU A 9 -38.19 -22.35 24.54
CA LEU A 9 -37.39 -21.15 24.85
C LEU A 9 -35.89 -21.37 24.60
N PHE A 10 -35.35 -22.54 24.97
CA PHE A 10 -33.95 -22.87 24.74
C PHE A 10 -33.60 -22.98 23.26
N LEU A 11 -34.54 -23.47 22.43
CA LEU A 11 -34.32 -23.60 21.00
C LEU A 11 -34.19 -22.24 20.28
N VAL A 12 -34.91 -21.22 20.75
CA VAL A 12 -34.93 -19.87 20.15
C VAL A 12 -33.65 -19.07 20.47
N LEU A 13 -33.02 -19.29 21.63
CA LEU A 13 -31.77 -18.60 21.97
C LEU A 13 -30.56 -19.12 21.17
N ALA A 14 -30.60 -20.37 20.68
CA ALA A 14 -29.47 -20.99 19.99
C ALA A 14 -29.29 -20.54 18.54
N THR A 15 -30.28 -19.86 17.94
CA THR A 15 -30.28 -19.49 16.51
C THR A 15 -29.86 -18.05 16.24
N MET A 16 -29.42 -17.29 17.25
CA MET A 16 -29.00 -15.91 17.02
C MET A 16 -27.63 -15.90 16.32
N PRO A 17 -27.53 -15.41 15.07
CA PRO A 17 -26.25 -15.28 14.42
C PRO A 17 -25.45 -14.21 15.17
N ALA A 18 -24.26 -14.58 15.64
CA ALA A 18 -23.30 -13.60 16.13
C ALA A 18 -22.84 -12.76 14.93
N LEU A 19 -23.28 -11.51 14.84
CA LEU A 19 -22.67 -10.54 13.93
C LEU A 19 -21.25 -10.28 14.44
N ALA A 20 -20.27 -10.93 13.82
CA ALA A 20 -18.88 -10.57 14.00
C ALA A 20 -18.64 -9.21 13.33
N ASP A 21 -18.11 -8.24 14.09
CA ASP A 21 -17.59 -7.00 13.51
C ASP A 21 -16.55 -7.37 12.45
N ALA A 22 -16.84 -7.05 11.18
CA ALA A 22 -15.88 -7.22 10.11
C ALA A 22 -14.65 -6.35 10.40
N PRO A 23 -13.41 -6.84 10.19
CA PRO A 23 -12.22 -6.04 10.33
C PRO A 23 -12.34 -4.80 9.46
N ARG A 24 -12.35 -3.61 10.07
CA ARG A 24 -12.29 -2.36 9.30
C ARG A 24 -10.94 -2.32 8.59
N PRO A 25 -10.88 -2.11 7.28
CA PRO A 25 -9.62 -1.91 6.58
C PRO A 25 -8.90 -0.73 7.23
N ALA A 26 -7.61 -0.91 7.56
CA ALA A 26 -6.79 0.21 7.99
C ALA A 26 -6.78 1.28 6.88
N PRO A 27 -6.83 2.58 7.22
CA PRO A 27 -6.67 3.64 6.24
C PRO A 27 -5.35 3.42 5.49
N MET A 28 -5.43 3.25 4.17
CA MET A 28 -4.21 3.24 3.37
C MET A 28 -3.56 4.61 3.47
N PRO A 29 -2.22 4.69 3.60
CA PRO A 29 -1.52 5.94 3.39
C PRO A 29 -1.99 6.52 2.05
N ASN A 30 -2.35 7.80 2.03
CA ASN A 30 -2.57 8.55 0.80
C ASN A 30 -1.27 9.30 0.51
N PRO A 31 -0.25 8.62 -0.05
CA PRO A 31 0.92 9.35 -0.49
C PRO A 31 0.44 10.28 -1.61
N THR A 32 0.65 11.58 -1.42
CA THR A 32 0.54 12.57 -2.50
C THR A 32 1.63 12.22 -3.53
N LEU A 33 1.36 11.21 -4.36
CA LEU A 33 2.28 10.64 -5.32
C LEU A 33 2.19 11.47 -6.58
N LEU A 34 3.08 12.44 -6.70
CA LEU A 34 3.54 12.78 -8.03
C LEU A 34 4.11 11.50 -8.64
N PRO A 35 3.78 11.16 -9.90
CA PRO A 35 4.25 9.92 -10.53
C PRO A 35 5.75 9.78 -10.31
N ILE A 36 6.20 8.61 -9.83
CA ILE A 36 7.58 8.37 -9.40
C ILE A 36 8.59 8.69 -10.51
N GLU A 37 8.19 8.54 -11.77
CA GLU A 37 8.94 8.91 -12.97
C GLU A 37 9.35 10.40 -12.95
N THR A 38 8.45 11.28 -12.50
CA THR A 38 8.66 12.74 -12.50
C THR A 38 9.56 13.22 -11.36
N TRP A 39 9.78 12.39 -10.34
CA TRP A 39 10.55 12.78 -9.15
C TRP A 39 11.99 13.18 -9.49
N GLY A 40 12.61 12.48 -10.45
CA GLY A 40 13.97 12.78 -10.92
C GLY A 40 14.14 14.16 -11.56
N ALA A 41 13.06 14.78 -12.08
CA ALA A 41 13.12 16.12 -12.64
C ALA A 41 13.39 17.19 -11.57
N ARG A 42 12.90 16.97 -10.33
CA ARG A 42 13.15 17.87 -9.19
C ARG A 42 14.48 17.59 -8.47
N ASN A 43 15.12 16.46 -8.78
CA ASN A 43 16.34 15.99 -8.13
C ASN A 43 17.42 15.69 -9.18
N PRO A 44 17.93 16.71 -9.90
CA PRO A 44 18.81 16.54 -11.06
C PRO A 44 20.11 15.77 -10.76
N SER A 45 20.63 15.89 -9.53
CA SER A 45 21.85 15.19 -9.09
C SER A 45 21.62 13.70 -8.82
N CYS A 46 20.37 13.26 -8.65
CA CYS A 46 20.05 11.88 -8.38
C CYS A 46 20.00 11.07 -9.69
N LEU A 47 20.75 9.97 -9.75
CA LEU A 47 20.81 9.05 -10.89
C LEU A 47 19.82 7.89 -10.77
N GLU A 48 19.47 7.49 -9.55
CA GLU A 48 18.54 6.41 -9.25
C GLU A 48 17.74 6.72 -7.99
N TRP A 49 16.44 6.45 -8.01
CA TRP A 49 15.51 6.74 -6.92
C TRP A 49 14.42 5.67 -6.82
N THR A 50 13.76 5.63 -5.65
CA THR A 50 12.70 4.66 -5.35
C THR A 50 11.64 5.23 -4.43
N ASP A 51 10.39 4.81 -4.60
CA ASP A 51 9.28 5.00 -3.65
C ASP A 51 9.03 3.74 -2.79
N ALA A 52 10.08 2.93 -2.59
CA ALA A 52 10.05 1.59 -2.00
C ALA A 52 9.33 0.51 -2.81
N CYS A 53 8.71 0.85 -3.94
CA CYS A 53 8.11 -0.11 -4.86
C CYS A 53 8.82 -0.09 -6.20
N HIS A 54 8.84 1.07 -6.84
CA HIS A 54 9.47 1.29 -8.13
C HIS A 54 10.94 1.64 -7.91
N ILE A 55 11.80 1.10 -8.75
CA ILE A 55 13.18 1.57 -8.89
C ILE A 55 13.26 2.27 -10.24
N CYS A 56 13.59 3.54 -10.22
CA CYS A 56 13.75 4.37 -11.41
C CYS A 56 15.18 4.85 -11.53
N ALA A 57 15.74 4.84 -12.74
CA ALA A 57 17.05 5.39 -13.03
C ALA A 57 16.99 6.37 -14.22
N ARG A 58 17.96 7.29 -14.29
CA ARG A 58 18.12 8.14 -15.48
C ARG A 58 18.53 7.27 -16.68
N GLY A 59 17.66 7.23 -17.69
CA GLY A 59 17.97 6.60 -18.96
C GLY A 59 18.88 7.46 -19.85
N PRO A 60 19.46 6.86 -20.90
CA PRO A 60 20.41 7.53 -21.80
C PRO A 60 19.79 8.71 -22.58
N SER A 61 18.47 8.72 -22.76
CA SER A 61 17.74 9.82 -23.41
C SER A 61 17.29 10.93 -22.44
N GLY A 62 17.73 10.86 -21.17
CA GLY A 62 17.28 11.75 -20.11
C GLY A 62 15.89 11.42 -19.54
N LYS A 63 15.15 10.51 -20.18
CA LYS A 63 13.88 9.98 -19.64
C LYS A 63 14.15 8.94 -18.56
N PRO A 64 13.36 8.91 -17.48
CA PRO A 64 13.48 7.87 -16.46
C PRO A 64 13.10 6.50 -17.02
N GLN A 65 13.82 5.46 -16.60
CA GLN A 65 13.47 4.06 -16.84
C GLN A 65 13.16 3.42 -15.50
N CYS A 66 11.94 2.91 -15.33
CA CYS A 66 11.44 2.40 -14.07
C CYS A 66 11.10 0.90 -14.16
N SER A 67 11.25 0.20 -13.03
CA SER A 67 10.86 -1.19 -12.88
C SER A 67 9.33 -1.35 -12.84
N ILE A 68 8.88 -2.58 -13.12
CA ILE A 68 7.50 -3.02 -12.89
C ILE A 68 7.41 -3.60 -11.48
N VAL A 69 6.32 -3.31 -10.77
CA VAL A 69 6.09 -3.74 -9.38
C VAL A 69 4.93 -4.73 -9.29
N GLY A 70 4.93 -5.56 -8.25
CA GLY A 70 3.83 -6.47 -7.94
C GLY A 70 2.70 -5.80 -7.15
N ILE A 71 1.52 -6.42 -7.16
CA ILE A 71 0.27 -5.91 -6.55
C ILE A 71 0.39 -5.66 -5.03
N ALA A 72 1.30 -6.35 -4.33
CA ALA A 72 1.42 -6.26 -2.88
C ALA A 72 2.23 -5.05 -2.39
N CYS A 73 2.86 -4.27 -3.27
CA CYS A 73 3.76 -3.22 -2.83
C CYS A 73 3.02 -1.96 -2.39
N VAL A 74 3.36 -1.45 -1.20
CA VAL A 74 2.81 -0.20 -0.65
C VAL A 74 3.85 0.91 -0.82
N GLN A 75 3.53 1.88 -1.66
CA GLN A 75 4.43 3.00 -1.97
C GLN A 75 4.69 3.89 -0.75
N LYS A 76 5.91 4.42 -0.68
CA LYS A 76 6.39 5.35 0.34
C LYS A 76 6.84 6.65 -0.32
N ALA A 77 7.26 7.62 0.49
CA ALA A 77 7.90 8.82 -0.03
C ALA A 77 9.17 8.46 -0.81
N ALA A 78 9.31 9.06 -1.99
CA ALA A 78 10.44 8.79 -2.87
C ALA A 78 11.77 9.30 -2.31
N THR A 79 12.81 8.48 -2.45
CA THR A 79 14.18 8.76 -1.98
C THR A 79 15.20 8.49 -3.06
N CYS A 80 16.34 9.20 -3.01
CA CYS A 80 17.47 8.93 -3.88
C CYS A 80 18.28 7.74 -3.35
N THR A 81 18.56 6.74 -4.20
CA THR A 81 19.42 5.59 -3.87
C THR A 81 20.82 5.75 -4.45
N LYS A 82 20.98 6.53 -5.54
CA LYS A 82 22.27 6.78 -6.17
C LYS A 82 22.43 8.23 -6.60
N GLN A 83 23.45 8.91 -6.08
CA GLN A 83 23.83 10.26 -6.49
C GLN A 83 24.79 10.22 -7.68
N ALA A 84 24.80 11.29 -8.46
CA ALA A 84 25.86 11.56 -9.42
C ALA A 84 27.20 11.72 -8.69
N PRO A 85 28.31 11.26 -9.28
CA PRO A 85 29.62 11.51 -8.71
C PRO A 85 29.85 13.01 -8.55
N ALA A 86 30.44 13.41 -7.42
CA ALA A 86 30.85 14.79 -7.22
C ALA A 86 31.88 15.14 -8.31
N LYS A 87 31.69 16.30 -8.94
CA LYS A 87 32.71 16.85 -9.84
C LYS A 87 33.91 17.26 -8.97
N PRO A 88 35.14 16.80 -9.28
CA PRO A 88 36.34 17.25 -8.58
C PRO A 88 36.61 18.73 -8.79
#